data_AF-A0A9J6AQ19-F1
#
_entry.id   AF-A0A9J6AQ19-F1
#
_cell.length_a   1.000
_cell.length_b   1.000
_cell.length_c   1.000
_cell.angle_alpha   90.00
_cell.angle_beta   90.00
_cell.angle_gamma   90.00
#
_symmetry.space_group_name_H-M   'P 1'
#
loop_
_entity.id
_entity.type
_entity.pdbx_description
1 polymer ?
#
loop_
_entity_poly.entity_id
_entity_poly.type
_entity_poly.pdbx_seq_one_letter_code
_entity_poly.pdbx_strand_id
1 'polypeptide(L)'
;MAFLSWLSGFSVRGCVMCLVERVCLVKGEAPFRVFSVTRHLGEYASLSYIEMSLQQESHRPHHRFGNPFKMILSPKGSYLSPKLLALLNSFEQTLAGRLKSLKPGGKEDILSLSWMKQAISTLCAVHTDVKTLITDLELPVSDWDEKWIGVYLDNSLRMLDMCVAYSSEISRLSQGHLYLQCSLHKLDGSSTQFMKARSSLDGWKQHINAKNHRLENCFAILDSLTESLNLPKIKNSAKGKVLMHAMYGVRVATVFICSIFAVAFSGSAAKLKDLQVRETCLWTEAFVDLRDFISGEIRGIYSGGKFTALKELEALDVSVKKIYPVIQDGIDPIDAAQLELLTSDLTKKTENFSVGLDLLAKETDKFFQILLTGRDALLCNLRVGSAVVKPAHPNNNVHKQMVK
;
A
#
# COMPACT_ATOMS: atom_id res chain seq x y z
N MET A 1 -21.77 -49.86 -18.77
CA MET A 1 -21.74 -49.86 -17.29
C MET A 1 -20.31 -49.55 -16.87
N ALA A 2 -19.94 -48.51 -16.14
CA ALA A 2 -20.65 -47.39 -15.54
C ALA A 2 -19.64 -46.21 -15.57
N PHE A 3 -19.89 -45.20 -16.41
CA PHE A 3 -19.12 -43.95 -16.45
C PHE A 3 -19.99 -42.77 -16.95
N LEU A 4 -21.31 -42.87 -16.78
CA LEU A 4 -22.31 -41.91 -17.29
C LEU A 4 -23.44 -41.63 -16.26
N SER A 5 -23.11 -41.47 -14.98
CA SER A 5 -24.13 -41.03 -14.00
C SER A 5 -23.54 -40.17 -12.90
N TRP A 6 -22.99 -39.02 -13.26
CA TRP A 6 -22.78 -37.92 -12.30
C TRP A 6 -22.90 -36.54 -12.94
N LEU A 7 -23.86 -36.41 -13.87
CA LEU A 7 -24.40 -35.14 -14.35
C LEU A 7 -25.94 -35.25 -14.35
N SER A 8 -26.55 -35.01 -13.18
CA SER A 8 -27.92 -34.47 -13.07
C SER A 8 -28.31 -34.29 -11.60
N GLY A 9 -28.36 -33.03 -11.15
CA GLY A 9 -28.98 -32.68 -9.86
C GLY A 9 -28.52 -31.36 -9.27
N PHE A 10 -29.38 -30.34 -9.36
CA PHE A 10 -29.37 -29.04 -8.64
C PHE A 10 -28.32 -27.99 -9.10
N SER A 11 -28.69 -26.89 -9.77
CA SER A 11 -29.67 -25.81 -9.52
C SER A 11 -29.20 -24.73 -8.52
N VAL A 12 -28.88 -23.56 -9.09
CA VAL A 12 -28.91 -22.18 -8.58
C VAL A 12 -28.64 -21.96 -7.08
N ARG A 13 -27.39 -21.60 -6.76
CA ARG A 13 -27.01 -20.48 -5.85
C ARG A 13 -25.53 -20.12 -6.10
N GLY A 14 -25.31 -18.84 -6.40
CA GLY A 14 -24.12 -18.31 -7.08
C GLY A 14 -22.79 -18.46 -6.33
N CYS A 15 -21.76 -18.69 -7.14
CA CYS A 15 -20.36 -18.92 -6.82
C CYS A 15 -19.67 -17.75 -6.11
N VAL A 16 -19.03 -18.02 -4.97
CA VAL A 16 -17.87 -17.26 -4.46
C VAL A 16 -16.82 -18.28 -4.01
N MET A 17 -16.20 -18.97 -4.96
CA MET A 17 -14.96 -19.75 -4.76
C MET A 17 -14.52 -20.27 -6.13
N CYS A 18 -13.88 -19.43 -6.92
CA CYS A 18 -13.19 -19.88 -8.14
C CYS A 18 -12.15 -18.85 -8.58
N LEU A 19 -11.19 -18.54 -7.69
CA LEU A 19 -9.94 -17.89 -8.12
C LEU A 19 -8.75 -18.11 -7.16
N VAL A 20 -8.78 -19.14 -6.31
CA VAL A 20 -7.64 -19.47 -5.41
C VAL A 20 -7.00 -20.81 -5.78
N GLU A 21 -7.57 -21.58 -6.71
CA GLU A 21 -7.18 -22.98 -6.92
C GLU A 21 -6.31 -23.25 -8.16
N ARG A 22 -5.65 -22.23 -8.74
CA ARG A 22 -4.79 -22.42 -9.93
C ARG A 22 -3.28 -22.20 -9.75
N VAL A 23 -2.78 -22.11 -8.51
CA VAL A 23 -1.32 -21.98 -8.27
C VAL A 23 -0.70 -23.15 -7.47
N CYS A 24 -1.49 -24.07 -6.92
CA CYS A 24 -0.96 -25.19 -6.10
C CYS A 24 -0.76 -26.53 -6.84
N LEU A 25 -0.66 -26.55 -8.18
CA LEU A 25 -0.39 -27.79 -8.93
C LEU A 25 0.91 -27.75 -9.73
N VAL A 26 1.99 -27.17 -9.18
CA VAL A 26 3.37 -27.49 -9.59
C VAL A 26 4.29 -27.45 -8.37
N LYS A 27 4.19 -28.48 -7.53
CA LYS A 27 5.18 -29.04 -6.58
C LYS A 27 4.41 -29.65 -5.43
N GLY A 28 4.41 -30.98 -5.37
CA GLY A 28 3.71 -31.73 -4.32
C GLY A 28 4.33 -31.48 -2.96
N GLU A 29 3.66 -30.67 -2.14
CA GLU A 29 3.82 -30.62 -0.69
C GLU A 29 2.43 -30.48 -0.04
N ALA A 30 2.23 -31.15 1.10
CA ALA A 30 0.95 -31.36 1.76
C ALA A 30 0.30 -30.07 2.32
N PRO A 31 -1.04 -30.02 2.49
CA PRO A 31 -1.73 -28.82 2.94
C PRO A 31 -1.62 -28.61 4.47
N PHE A 32 -1.05 -27.49 4.89
CA PHE A 32 -1.15 -27.00 6.27
C PHE A 32 -2.50 -26.29 6.49
N ARG A 33 -3.24 -26.75 7.50
CA ARG A 33 -4.49 -26.14 7.97
C ARG A 33 -4.23 -24.75 8.56
N VAL A 34 -4.89 -23.72 8.02
CA VAL A 34 -5.00 -22.41 8.67
C VAL A 34 -6.15 -22.46 9.67
N PHE A 35 -5.84 -22.29 10.96
CA PHE A 35 -6.83 -22.07 12.02
C PHE A 35 -7.37 -20.65 11.91
N SER A 36 -8.70 -20.49 11.79
CA SER A 36 -9.39 -19.23 12.01
C SER A 36 -9.50 -18.98 13.52
N VAL A 37 -9.08 -17.79 13.97
CA VAL A 37 -9.38 -17.29 15.31
C VAL A 37 -10.40 -16.17 15.16
N THR A 38 -11.67 -16.50 15.35
CA THR A 38 -12.76 -15.56 15.56
C THR A 38 -12.64 -15.05 17.00
N ARG A 39 -12.41 -13.74 17.21
CA ARG A 39 -12.40 -13.15 18.56
C ARG A 39 -13.72 -12.43 18.81
N HIS A 40 -14.43 -12.89 19.85
CA HIS A 40 -15.64 -12.32 20.42
C HIS A 40 -15.38 -10.94 21.04
N LEU A 41 -16.35 -10.04 20.85
CA LEU A 41 -16.53 -8.79 21.59
C LEU A 41 -16.80 -9.07 23.08
N GLY A 42 -16.19 -8.28 23.95
CA GLY A 42 -16.49 -8.22 25.38
C GLY A 42 -16.07 -6.86 25.93
N GLU A 43 -17.07 -6.07 26.33
CA GLU A 43 -16.98 -4.77 27.01
C GLU A 43 -16.27 -4.89 28.37
N TYR A 44 -15.48 -3.88 28.78
CA TYR A 44 -15.37 -3.45 30.18
C TYR A 44 -14.90 -2.00 30.30
N ALA A 45 -15.81 -1.18 30.84
CA ALA A 45 -15.67 -0.12 31.86
C ALA A 45 -14.42 0.80 31.93
N SER A 46 -14.71 2.07 31.66
CA SER A 46 -14.42 3.29 32.46
C SER A 46 -13.45 3.20 33.63
N LEU A 47 -12.39 4.02 33.60
CA LEU A 47 -11.76 4.60 34.80
C LEU A 47 -11.17 5.98 34.47
N SER A 48 -11.78 7.00 35.08
CA SER A 48 -11.39 8.41 35.14
C SER A 48 -10.12 8.62 35.97
N TYR A 49 -9.20 9.47 35.52
CA TYR A 49 -8.21 10.12 36.39
C TYR A 49 -7.93 11.57 35.96
N ILE A 50 -8.59 12.47 36.70
CA ILE A 50 -8.13 13.74 37.30
C ILE A 50 -7.01 14.51 36.57
N GLU A 51 -7.41 15.66 36.00
CA GLU A 51 -6.57 16.82 35.72
C GLU A 51 -6.01 17.43 37.01
N MET A 52 -4.71 17.76 36.98
CA MET A 52 -4.13 18.77 37.84
C MET A 52 -3.21 19.66 37.01
N SER A 53 -3.63 20.91 36.88
CA SER A 53 -2.92 22.05 36.34
C SER A 53 -1.89 22.60 37.33
N LEU A 54 -0.74 23.05 36.82
CA LEU A 54 0.20 24.10 37.31
C LEU A 54 1.47 23.97 36.44
N GLN A 55 2.19 24.98 35.96
CA GLN A 55 2.23 26.41 36.21
C GLN A 55 3.04 27.07 35.06
N GLN A 56 2.74 28.32 34.75
CA GLN A 56 3.35 29.18 33.74
C GLN A 56 4.45 30.05 34.37
N GLU A 57 5.61 30.23 33.70
CA GLU A 57 6.53 31.41 33.67
C GLU A 57 7.91 30.92 33.13
N SER A 58 8.78 31.66 32.41
CA SER A 58 8.82 33.04 31.96
C SER A 58 9.71 33.14 30.70
N HIS A 59 9.46 34.16 29.87
CA HIS A 59 10.31 34.55 28.75
C HIS A 59 11.44 35.49 29.19
N ARG A 60 12.69 35.23 28.77
CA ARG A 60 13.70 36.26 28.51
C ARG A 60 14.56 35.92 27.27
N PRO A 61 14.78 36.87 26.35
CA PRO A 61 15.55 36.63 25.13
C PRO A 61 17.05 36.76 25.41
N HIS A 62 17.85 35.76 25.01
CA HIS A 62 19.31 35.84 25.00
C HIS A 62 19.78 35.92 23.55
N HIS A 63 20.31 37.08 23.15
CA HIS A 63 21.07 37.22 21.90
C HIS A 63 22.32 36.34 21.96
N ARG A 64 22.49 35.43 20.98
CA ARG A 64 23.73 34.68 20.77
C ARG A 64 24.45 35.23 19.54
N PHE A 65 25.54 35.97 19.75
CA PHE A 65 26.62 36.02 18.77
C PHE A 65 27.29 34.63 18.75
N GLY A 66 27.03 33.86 17.69
CA GLY A 66 27.59 32.53 17.47
C GLY A 66 28.91 32.59 16.71
N ASN A 67 29.97 32.05 17.32
CA ASN A 67 31.28 31.82 16.71
C ASN A 67 31.14 30.91 15.45
N PRO A 68 31.74 31.24 14.29
CA PRO A 68 31.56 30.50 13.02
C PRO A 68 32.07 29.04 13.04
N PHE A 69 32.90 28.68 14.01
CA PHE A 69 33.52 27.35 14.08
C PHE A 69 32.73 26.32 14.90
N LYS A 70 31.53 26.65 15.38
CA LYS A 70 30.62 25.67 16.01
C LYS A 70 29.85 24.78 15.02
N MET A 71 30.01 24.99 13.71
CA MET A 71 29.23 24.28 12.68
C MET A 71 29.82 22.92 12.25
N ILE A 72 30.92 22.46 12.86
CA ILE A 72 31.58 21.17 12.54
C ILE A 72 31.29 20.08 13.59
N LEU A 73 30.55 20.37 14.65
CA LEU A 73 30.25 19.40 15.71
C LEU A 73 28.73 19.26 15.91
N SER A 74 28.15 18.29 15.21
CA SER A 74 26.84 17.72 15.56
C SER A 74 26.89 17.12 16.99
N PRO A 75 25.78 17.15 17.74
CA PRO A 75 25.80 16.89 19.18
C PRO A 75 26.03 15.40 19.46
N LYS A 76 27.11 15.08 20.17
CA LYS A 76 27.40 13.82 20.91
C LYS A 76 26.55 12.62 20.48
N GLY A 77 26.87 12.05 19.33
CA GLY A 77 26.36 10.77 18.84
C GLY A 77 27.50 10.05 18.15
N SER A 78 27.74 8.78 18.48
CA SER A 78 28.80 7.93 17.91
C SER A 78 29.11 8.24 16.45
N TYR A 79 30.33 8.70 16.14
CA TYR A 79 30.79 8.88 14.76
C TYR A 79 30.56 7.59 13.97
N LEU A 80 29.73 7.62 12.93
CA LEU A 80 29.61 6.51 11.99
C LEU A 80 30.94 6.35 11.27
N SER A 81 31.37 5.12 11.02
CA SER A 81 32.55 4.89 10.21
C SER A 81 32.31 5.39 8.77
N PRO A 82 33.36 5.83 8.04
CA PRO A 82 33.20 6.30 6.66
C PRO A 82 32.49 5.29 5.75
N LYS A 83 32.75 3.99 5.93
CA LYS A 83 32.08 2.90 5.20
C LYS A 83 30.56 2.88 5.46
N LEU A 84 30.14 2.99 6.72
CA LEU A 84 28.73 2.98 7.10
C LEU A 84 28.00 4.24 6.62
N LEU A 85 28.67 5.39 6.66
CA LEU A 85 28.15 6.64 6.12
C LEU A 85 27.97 6.58 4.59
N ALA A 86 28.94 5.99 3.87
CA ALA A 86 28.84 5.80 2.42
C ALA A 86 27.66 4.89 2.03
N LEU A 87 27.44 3.78 2.76
CA LEU A 87 26.28 2.91 2.55
C LEU A 87 24.96 3.65 2.76
N LEU A 88 24.86 4.42 3.85
CA LEU A 88 23.67 5.21 4.13
C LEU A 88 23.41 6.26 3.03
N ASN A 89 24.42 7.04 2.67
CA ASN A 89 24.29 8.06 1.63
C ASN A 89 23.92 7.46 0.27
N SER A 90 24.49 6.32 -0.11
CA SER A 90 24.14 5.60 -1.33
C SER A 90 22.66 5.18 -1.34
N PHE A 91 22.18 4.63 -0.22
CA PHE A 91 20.77 4.28 -0.05
C PHE A 91 19.87 5.51 -0.16
N GLU A 92 20.19 6.59 0.56
CA GLU A 92 19.37 7.80 0.56
C GLU A 92 19.34 8.50 -0.81
N GLN A 93 20.47 8.53 -1.53
CA GLN A 93 20.53 9.04 -2.90
C GLN A 93 19.69 8.20 -3.86
N THR A 94 19.72 6.87 -3.71
CA THR A 94 18.87 5.96 -4.49
C THR A 94 17.40 6.22 -4.22
N LEU A 95 17.01 6.33 -2.94
CA LEU A 95 15.64 6.68 -2.55
C LEU A 95 15.22 8.05 -3.12
N ALA A 96 16.08 9.06 -3.02
CA ALA A 96 15.84 10.38 -3.58
C ALA A 96 15.62 10.32 -5.10
N GLY A 97 16.45 9.56 -5.81
CA GLY A 97 16.32 9.36 -7.27
C GLY A 97 15.00 8.70 -7.64
N ARG A 98 14.58 7.68 -6.89
CA ARG A 98 13.29 7.00 -7.10
C ARG A 98 12.10 7.95 -6.86
N LEU A 99 12.14 8.74 -5.78
CA LEU A 99 11.09 9.72 -5.49
C LEU A 99 11.01 10.80 -6.59
N LYS A 100 12.15 11.29 -7.08
CA LYS A 100 12.19 12.21 -8.23
C LYS A 100 11.59 11.58 -9.48
N SER A 101 11.90 10.31 -9.75
CA SER A 101 11.37 9.60 -10.92
C SER A 101 9.86 9.35 -10.86
N LEU A 102 9.27 9.38 -9.67
CA LEU A 102 7.84 9.20 -9.47
C LEU A 102 7.05 10.50 -9.70
N LYS A 103 7.72 11.66 -9.69
CA LYS A 103 7.09 12.95 -9.98
C LYS A 103 6.65 12.98 -11.45
N PRO A 104 5.35 13.15 -11.73
CA PRO A 104 4.87 13.19 -13.11
C PRO A 104 5.36 14.41 -13.88
N GLY A 105 5.55 14.25 -15.19
CA GLY A 105 5.97 15.34 -16.08
C GLY A 105 4.85 16.37 -16.30
N GLY A 106 3.58 15.96 -16.23
CA GLY A 106 2.42 16.83 -16.34
C GLY A 106 1.26 16.44 -15.40
N LYS A 107 0.26 17.33 -15.31
CA LYS A 107 -0.95 17.14 -14.49
C LYS A 107 -1.86 16.01 -15.00
N GLU A 108 -1.75 15.68 -16.28
CA GLU A 108 -2.54 14.64 -16.95
C GLU A 108 -2.14 13.23 -16.47
N ASP A 109 -0.88 13.04 -16.07
CA ASP A 109 -0.30 11.74 -15.76
C ASP A 109 -0.59 11.26 -14.33
N ILE A 110 -0.96 12.18 -13.43
CA ILE A 110 -1.21 11.90 -12.01
C ILE A 110 -2.48 11.06 -11.86
N LEU A 111 -2.41 10.00 -11.04
CA LEU A 111 -3.51 9.07 -10.80
C LEU A 111 -4.07 8.40 -12.07
N SER A 112 -3.24 8.27 -13.09
CA SER A 112 -3.43 7.26 -14.13
C SER A 112 -3.06 5.87 -13.61
N LEU A 113 -3.62 4.81 -14.21
CA LEU A 113 -3.26 3.43 -13.88
C LEU A 113 -1.77 3.14 -14.15
N SER A 114 -1.19 3.77 -15.17
CA SER A 114 0.24 3.67 -15.48
C SER A 114 1.11 4.30 -14.37
N TRP A 115 0.72 5.47 -13.87
CA TRP A 115 1.41 6.11 -12.75
C TRP A 115 1.25 5.31 -11.45
N MET A 116 0.04 4.83 -11.16
CA MET A 116 -0.20 3.97 -9.97
C MET A 116 0.67 2.70 -10.04
N LYS A 117 0.76 2.06 -11.20
CA LYS A 117 1.66 0.93 -11.42
C LYS A 117 3.11 1.30 -11.10
N GLN A 118 3.58 2.44 -11.62
CA GLN A 118 4.94 2.94 -11.34
C GLN A 118 5.16 3.22 -9.85
N ALA A 119 4.16 3.74 -9.14
CA ALA A 119 4.22 4.01 -7.71
C ALA A 119 4.40 2.71 -6.90
N ILE A 120 3.62 1.66 -7.19
CA ILE A 120 3.79 0.36 -6.54
C ILE A 120 5.13 -0.29 -6.92
N SER A 121 5.55 -0.17 -8.18
CA SER A 121 6.86 -0.68 -8.60
C SER A 121 8.01 0.03 -7.88
N THR A 122 7.86 1.34 -7.62
CA THR A 122 8.77 2.13 -6.79
C THR A 122 8.80 1.59 -5.35
N LEU A 123 7.65 1.28 -4.75
CA LEU A 123 7.61 0.66 -3.43
C LEU A 123 8.31 -0.71 -3.40
N CYS A 124 8.07 -1.56 -4.40
CA CYS A 124 8.76 -2.83 -4.53
C CYS A 124 10.28 -2.64 -4.54
N ALA A 125 10.76 -1.66 -5.29
CA ALA A 125 12.18 -1.38 -5.41
C ALA A 125 12.77 -0.83 -4.11
N VAL A 126 12.10 0.13 -3.44
CA VAL A 126 12.54 0.70 -2.16
C VAL A 126 12.63 -0.38 -1.07
N HIS A 127 11.65 -1.28 -0.98
CA HIS A 127 11.70 -2.41 -0.03
C HIS A 127 12.78 -3.43 -0.38
N THR A 128 13.08 -3.60 -1.68
CA THR A 128 14.20 -4.44 -2.13
C THR A 128 15.56 -3.81 -1.78
N ASP A 129 15.70 -2.48 -1.91
CA ASP A 129 16.93 -1.76 -1.57
C ASP A 129 17.28 -1.93 -0.08
N VAL A 130 16.27 -2.00 0.80
CA VAL A 130 16.47 -2.30 2.24
C VAL A 130 17.08 -3.69 2.42
N LYS A 131 16.60 -4.70 1.69
CA LYS A 131 17.15 -6.06 1.75
C LYS A 131 18.61 -6.07 1.32
N THR A 132 18.96 -5.33 0.27
CA THR A 132 20.35 -5.14 -0.16
C THR A 132 21.17 -4.47 0.94
N LEU A 133 20.68 -3.39 1.54
CA LEU A 133 21.35 -2.70 2.64
C LEU A 133 21.59 -3.61 3.85
N ILE A 134 20.62 -4.44 4.24
CA ILE A 134 20.78 -5.41 5.34
C ILE A 134 21.93 -6.38 5.04
N THR A 135 22.02 -6.82 3.78
CA THR A 135 23.09 -7.73 3.30
C THR A 135 24.45 -7.04 3.36
N ASP A 136 24.56 -5.80 2.84
CA ASP A 136 25.81 -5.03 2.81
C ASP A 136 26.29 -4.61 4.21
N LEU A 137 25.34 -4.42 5.13
CA LEU A 137 25.65 -4.17 6.54
C LEU A 137 26.16 -5.42 7.25
N GLU A 138 25.95 -6.63 6.71
CA GLU A 138 26.23 -7.90 7.38
C GLU A 138 25.68 -7.88 8.81
N LEU A 139 24.44 -7.42 8.97
CA LEU A 139 23.81 -7.25 10.27
C LEU A 139 22.87 -8.44 10.53
N PRO A 140 23.27 -9.42 11.37
CA PRO A 140 22.40 -10.54 11.67
C PRO A 140 21.15 -10.05 12.41
N VAL A 141 20.03 -10.73 12.19
CA VAL A 141 18.74 -10.40 12.81
C VAL A 141 18.81 -10.45 14.34
N SER A 142 19.71 -11.27 14.91
CA SER A 142 19.97 -11.34 16.35
C SER A 142 20.41 -10.00 16.96
N ASP A 143 21.00 -9.12 16.15
CA ASP A 143 21.52 -7.83 16.59
C ASP A 143 20.47 -6.72 16.47
N TRP A 144 19.27 -7.07 16.01
CA TRP A 144 18.15 -6.13 15.92
C TRP A 144 17.48 -6.02 17.28
N ASP A 145 17.09 -4.80 17.64
CA ASP A 145 16.32 -4.57 18.86
C ASP A 145 14.92 -5.21 18.77
N GLU A 146 14.51 -5.89 19.85
CA GLU A 146 13.24 -6.61 19.92
C GLU A 146 12.02 -5.70 19.67
N LYS A 147 12.07 -4.43 20.11
CA LYS A 147 10.99 -3.48 19.84
C LYS A 147 10.93 -3.15 18.36
N TRP A 148 12.07 -2.97 17.71
CA TRP A 148 12.12 -2.74 16.26
C TRP A 148 11.61 -3.94 15.46
N ILE A 149 11.94 -5.15 15.88
CA ILE A 149 11.40 -6.38 15.29
C ILE A 149 9.87 -6.38 15.39
N GLY A 150 9.32 -6.12 16.58
CA GLY A 150 7.87 -6.04 16.79
C GLY A 150 7.19 -4.98 15.91
N VAL A 151 7.79 -3.79 15.83
CA VAL A 151 7.32 -2.69 14.99
C VAL A 151 7.35 -3.04 13.51
N TYR A 152 8.42 -3.67 13.02
CA TYR A 152 8.50 -4.12 11.63
C TYR A 152 7.41 -5.15 11.31
N LEU A 153 7.23 -6.13 12.20
CA LEU A 153 6.20 -7.16 12.03
C LEU A 153 4.79 -6.58 12.06
N ASP A 154 4.50 -5.60 12.93
CA ASP A 154 3.21 -4.93 12.98
C ASP A 154 2.97 -4.08 11.72
N ASN A 155 3.96 -3.27 11.32
CA ASN A 155 3.86 -2.43 10.13
C ASN A 155 3.71 -3.25 8.84
N SER A 156 4.47 -4.34 8.69
CA SER A 156 4.37 -5.22 7.51
C SER A 156 3.00 -5.90 7.43
N LEU A 157 2.43 -6.34 8.56
CA LEU A 157 1.06 -6.87 8.59
C LEU A 157 0.04 -5.84 8.12
N ARG A 158 0.12 -4.62 8.66
CA ARG A 158 -0.73 -3.51 8.23
C ARG A 158 -0.61 -3.20 6.74
N MET A 159 0.60 -3.20 6.18
CA MET A 159 0.82 -3.01 4.75
C MET A 159 0.19 -4.15 3.92
N LEU A 160 0.27 -5.40 4.40
CA LEU A 160 -0.40 -6.54 3.75
C LEU A 160 -1.93 -6.37 3.73
N ASP A 161 -2.52 -5.90 4.83
CA ASP A 161 -3.97 -5.60 4.89
C ASP A 161 -4.37 -4.52 3.87
N MET A 162 -3.52 -3.50 3.67
CA MET A 162 -3.74 -2.49 2.63
C MET A 162 -3.66 -3.09 1.23
N CYS A 163 -2.68 -3.95 0.95
CA CYS A 163 -2.61 -4.67 -0.33
C CYS A 163 -3.88 -5.48 -0.59
N VAL A 164 -4.41 -6.17 0.42
CA VAL A 164 -5.68 -6.92 0.30
C VAL A 164 -6.84 -5.98 -0.03
N ALA A 165 -6.91 -4.81 0.61
CA ALA A 165 -7.95 -3.83 0.33
C ALA A 165 -7.84 -3.26 -1.09
N TYR A 166 -6.63 -2.92 -1.56
CA TYR A 166 -6.39 -2.44 -2.92
C TYR A 166 -6.67 -3.51 -3.98
N SER A 167 -6.21 -4.74 -3.78
CA SER A 167 -6.51 -5.85 -4.69
C SER A 167 -8.02 -6.12 -4.77
N SER A 168 -8.75 -6.00 -3.65
CA SER A 168 -10.21 -6.08 -3.64
C SER A 168 -10.84 -4.95 -4.45
N GLU A 169 -10.29 -3.75 -4.39
CA GLU A 169 -10.80 -2.60 -5.14
C GLU A 169 -10.51 -2.72 -6.63
N ILE A 170 -9.29 -3.13 -7.00
CA ILE A 170 -8.92 -3.40 -8.40
C ILE A 170 -9.83 -4.49 -8.98
N SER A 171 -10.13 -5.53 -8.21
CA SER A 171 -11.07 -6.60 -8.62
C SER A 171 -12.49 -6.07 -8.80
N ARG A 172 -12.95 -5.17 -7.92
CA ARG A 172 -14.25 -4.51 -8.05
C ARG A 172 -14.32 -3.68 -9.33
N LEU A 173 -13.28 -2.88 -9.62
CA LEU A 173 -13.21 -2.09 -10.86
C LEU A 173 -13.18 -3.00 -12.10
N SER A 174 -12.45 -4.12 -12.03
CA SER A 174 -12.43 -5.14 -13.09
C SER A 174 -13.80 -5.79 -13.31
N GLN A 175 -14.57 -6.04 -12.25
CA GLN A 175 -15.96 -6.48 -12.41
C GLN A 175 -16.84 -5.43 -13.11
N GLY A 176 -16.55 -4.14 -12.89
CA GLY A 176 -17.20 -3.04 -13.62
C GLY A 176 -16.99 -3.13 -15.13
N HIS A 177 -15.80 -3.55 -15.58
CA HIS A 177 -15.51 -3.75 -17.00
C HIS A 177 -16.46 -4.76 -17.68
N LEU A 178 -16.95 -5.77 -16.96
CA LEU A 178 -17.92 -6.72 -17.51
C LEU A 178 -19.25 -6.06 -17.89
N TYR A 179 -19.71 -5.06 -17.12
CA TYR A 179 -20.91 -4.30 -17.48
C TYR A 179 -20.70 -3.49 -18.76
N LEU A 180 -19.51 -2.91 -18.94
CA LEU A 180 -19.16 -2.18 -20.16
C LEU A 180 -19.12 -3.11 -21.37
N GLN A 181 -18.48 -4.28 -21.26
CA GLN A 181 -18.47 -5.29 -22.32
C GLN A 181 -19.88 -5.76 -22.69
N CYS A 182 -20.73 -6.03 -21.69
CA CYS A 182 -22.13 -6.40 -21.93
C CYS A 182 -22.90 -5.28 -22.64
N SER A 183 -22.58 -4.02 -22.38
CA SER A 183 -23.20 -2.88 -23.04
C SER A 183 -22.76 -2.77 -24.49
N LEU A 184 -21.44 -2.84 -24.74
CA LEU A 184 -20.82 -2.75 -26.06
C LEU A 184 -21.38 -3.80 -27.02
N HIS A 185 -21.48 -5.07 -26.59
CA HIS A 185 -22.07 -6.14 -27.41
C HIS A 185 -23.55 -5.88 -27.81
N LYS A 186 -24.25 -5.00 -27.08
CA LYS A 186 -25.66 -4.69 -27.32
C LYS A 186 -25.85 -3.37 -28.09
N LEU A 187 -24.77 -2.66 -28.41
CA LEU A 187 -24.81 -1.43 -29.21
C LEU A 187 -24.82 -1.70 -30.73
N ASP A 188 -24.60 -2.95 -31.14
CA ASP A 188 -24.57 -3.37 -32.57
C ASP A 188 -25.94 -3.82 -33.12
N GLY A 189 -27.06 -3.54 -32.45
CA GLY A 189 -28.35 -4.01 -32.96
C GLY A 189 -29.58 -3.20 -32.57
N SER A 190 -30.73 -3.87 -32.51
CA SER A 190 -32.04 -3.21 -32.57
C SER A 190 -32.37 -2.36 -31.33
N SER A 191 -33.45 -1.57 -31.40
CA SER A 191 -33.95 -0.73 -30.28
C SER A 191 -34.12 -1.51 -28.96
N THR A 192 -34.49 -2.79 -29.01
CA THR A 192 -34.57 -3.66 -27.83
C THR A 192 -33.21 -3.98 -27.20
N GLN A 193 -32.15 -4.00 -28.02
CA GLN A 193 -30.78 -4.17 -27.56
C GLN A 193 -30.25 -2.88 -26.93
N PHE A 194 -30.63 -1.70 -27.44
CA PHE A 194 -30.31 -0.41 -26.81
C PHE A 194 -30.87 -0.27 -25.40
N MET A 195 -32.12 -0.70 -25.16
CA MET A 195 -32.66 -0.76 -23.79
C MET A 195 -31.81 -1.65 -22.87
N LYS A 196 -31.36 -2.80 -23.37
CA LYS A 196 -30.49 -3.71 -22.61
C LYS A 196 -29.07 -3.16 -22.43
N ALA A 197 -28.54 -2.39 -23.39
CA ALA A 197 -27.26 -1.71 -23.28
C ALA A 197 -27.32 -0.63 -22.20
N ARG A 198 -28.40 0.17 -22.20
CA ARG A 198 -28.66 1.17 -21.17
C ARG A 198 -28.72 0.58 -19.77
N SER A 199 -29.47 -0.51 -19.58
CA SER A 199 -29.53 -1.19 -18.28
C SER A 199 -28.15 -1.69 -17.83
N SER A 200 -27.31 -2.17 -18.76
CA SER A 200 -25.93 -2.54 -18.45
C SER A 200 -25.06 -1.32 -18.08
N LEU A 201 -25.21 -0.18 -18.75
CA LEU A 201 -24.50 1.07 -18.41
C LEU A 201 -24.97 1.68 -17.08
N ASP A 202 -26.27 1.59 -16.77
CA ASP A 202 -26.83 1.98 -15.48
C ASP A 202 -26.25 1.09 -14.36
N GLY A 203 -26.18 -0.22 -14.61
CA GLY A 203 -25.52 -1.18 -13.73
C GLY A 203 -24.04 -0.87 -13.51
N TRP A 204 -23.32 -0.49 -14.57
CA TRP A 204 -21.93 -0.04 -14.46
C TRP A 204 -21.81 1.19 -13.55
N LYS A 205 -22.62 2.24 -13.76
CA LYS A 205 -22.63 3.45 -12.93
C LYS A 205 -22.92 3.13 -11.47
N GLN A 206 -23.93 2.31 -11.20
CA GLN A 206 -24.25 1.87 -9.83
C GLN A 206 -23.07 1.10 -9.22
N HIS A 207 -22.46 0.20 -9.98
CA HIS A 207 -21.36 -0.63 -9.53
C HIS A 207 -20.12 0.20 -9.19
N ILE A 208 -19.70 1.14 -10.03
CA ILE A 208 -18.53 1.99 -9.78
C ILE A 208 -18.77 2.94 -8.59
N ASN A 209 -20.00 3.44 -8.42
CA ASN A 209 -20.41 4.31 -7.31
C ASN A 209 -20.53 3.58 -5.98
N ALA A 210 -20.67 2.25 -5.99
CA ALA A 210 -20.76 1.46 -4.78
C ALA A 210 -19.44 1.53 -4.00
N LYS A 211 -19.52 1.83 -2.71
CA LYS A 211 -18.36 1.90 -1.83
C LYS A 211 -17.81 0.51 -1.53
N ASN A 212 -16.48 0.40 -1.51
CA ASN A 212 -15.80 -0.78 -1.01
C ASN A 212 -15.49 -0.60 0.49
N HIS A 213 -16.24 -1.32 1.34
CA HIS A 213 -16.09 -1.28 2.80
C HIS A 213 -14.68 -1.66 3.26
N ARG A 214 -13.91 -2.44 2.48
CA ARG A 214 -12.53 -2.81 2.84
C ARG A 214 -11.58 -1.61 2.81
N LEU A 215 -11.90 -0.56 2.06
CA LEU A 215 -11.11 0.68 2.02
C LEU A 215 -11.37 1.58 3.22
N GLU A 216 -12.48 1.40 3.95
CA GLU A 216 -12.80 2.25 5.11
C GLU A 216 -11.74 2.11 6.21
N ASN A 217 -11.23 0.89 6.41
CA ASN A 217 -10.19 0.57 7.39
C ASN A 217 -8.79 1.07 6.96
N CYS A 218 -8.54 1.30 5.66
CA CYS A 218 -7.22 1.72 5.17
C CYS A 218 -6.76 3.03 5.81
N PHE A 219 -7.68 3.96 6.08
CA PHE A 219 -7.32 5.24 6.70
C PHE A 219 -6.92 5.09 8.16
N ALA A 220 -7.61 4.23 8.92
CA ALA A 220 -7.22 3.92 10.29
C ALA A 220 -5.86 3.21 10.33
N ILE A 221 -5.59 2.33 9.37
CA ILE A 221 -4.28 1.68 9.20
C ILE A 221 -3.20 2.73 8.90
N LEU A 222 -3.45 3.65 7.97
CA LEU A 222 -2.52 4.74 7.62
C LEU A 222 -2.23 5.66 8.80
N ASP A 223 -3.25 5.99 9.59
CA ASP A 223 -3.09 6.81 10.79
C ASP A 223 -2.16 6.13 11.79
N SER A 224 -2.39 4.84 12.06
CA SER A 224 -1.52 4.07 12.94
C SER A 224 -0.09 3.90 12.38
N LEU A 225 0.07 3.70 11.07
CA LEU A 225 1.39 3.65 10.42
C LEU A 225 2.11 5.00 10.51
N THR A 226 1.36 6.11 10.44
CA THR A 226 1.90 7.47 10.56
C THR A 226 2.32 7.77 11.99
N GLU A 227 1.49 7.41 12.98
CA GLU A 227 1.82 7.53 14.41
C GLU A 227 3.08 6.74 14.76
N SER A 228 3.22 5.55 14.17
CA SER A 228 4.38 4.70 14.37
C SER A 228 5.64 5.26 13.69
N LEU A 229 5.59 6.28 12.82
CA LEU A 229 6.80 6.89 12.26
C LEU A 229 7.68 7.56 13.34
N ASN A 230 7.09 8.02 14.45
CA ASN A 230 7.77 8.74 15.52
C ASN A 230 8.50 7.84 16.55
N LEU A 231 8.79 6.58 16.20
CA LEU A 231 9.28 5.58 17.15
C LEU A 231 10.66 5.92 17.75
N PRO A 232 10.95 5.43 18.98
CA PRO A 232 12.04 5.91 19.82
C PRO A 232 13.43 5.74 19.21
N LYS A 233 14.35 6.61 19.65
CA LYS A 233 15.80 6.45 19.48
C LYS A 233 16.26 5.19 20.23
N ILE A 234 16.23 4.06 19.55
CA ILE A 234 16.67 2.79 20.13
C ILE A 234 18.20 2.73 20.11
N LYS A 235 18.77 2.18 21.19
CA LYS A 235 20.22 2.02 21.38
C LYS A 235 20.74 0.87 20.51
N ASN A 236 20.88 1.15 19.21
CA ASN A 236 21.45 0.20 18.27
C ASN A 236 22.95 0.43 18.07
N SER A 237 23.62 -0.65 17.65
CA SER A 237 24.97 -0.62 17.06
C SER A 237 25.07 0.41 15.93
N ALA A 238 26.29 0.80 15.52
CA ALA A 238 26.47 1.73 14.40
C ALA A 238 25.78 1.25 13.10
N LYS A 239 25.81 -0.06 12.83
CA LYS A 239 25.10 -0.72 11.71
C LYS A 239 23.58 -0.59 11.87
N GLY A 240 23.05 -0.89 13.06
CA GLY A 240 21.62 -0.76 13.32
C GLY A 240 21.12 0.69 13.23
N LYS A 241 21.94 1.69 13.55
CA LYS A 241 21.59 3.11 13.31
C LYS A 241 21.43 3.43 11.83
N VAL A 242 22.32 2.93 10.97
CA VAL A 242 22.20 3.07 9.51
C VAL A 242 20.91 2.43 9.01
N LEU A 243 20.64 1.19 9.42
CA LEU A 243 19.42 0.50 9.04
C LEU A 243 18.16 1.27 9.49
N MET A 244 18.16 1.82 10.71
CA MET A 244 17.00 2.57 11.18
C MET A 244 16.73 3.84 10.39
N HIS A 245 17.78 4.55 10.00
CA HIS A 245 17.64 5.76 9.19
C HIS A 245 17.10 5.43 7.79
N ALA A 246 17.63 4.37 7.16
CA ALA A 246 17.11 3.88 5.89
C ALA A 246 15.63 3.44 5.97
N MET A 247 15.29 2.68 7.02
CA MET A 247 13.92 2.22 7.26
C MET A 247 12.94 3.37 7.50
N TYR A 248 13.37 4.47 8.11
CA TYR A 248 12.53 5.65 8.26
C TYR A 248 12.10 6.20 6.89
N GLY A 249 13.05 6.40 5.96
CA GLY A 249 12.73 6.85 4.60
C GLY A 249 11.80 5.91 3.84
N VAL A 250 12.03 4.59 3.96
CA VAL A 250 11.15 3.56 3.36
C VAL A 250 9.72 3.65 3.90
N ARG A 251 9.58 3.81 5.21
CA ARG A 251 8.26 3.90 5.85
C ARG A 251 7.54 5.17 5.44
N VAL A 252 8.23 6.31 5.40
CA VAL A 252 7.65 7.58 4.92
C VAL A 252 7.16 7.45 3.48
N ALA A 253 8.00 6.92 2.57
CA ALA A 253 7.61 6.70 1.18
C ALA A 253 6.42 5.74 1.05
N THR A 254 6.41 4.66 1.84
CA THR A 254 5.32 3.67 1.84
C THR A 254 4.00 4.28 2.30
N VAL A 255 3.99 4.94 3.46
CA VAL A 255 2.79 5.59 4.00
C VAL A 255 2.26 6.63 3.03
N PHE A 256 3.14 7.44 2.43
CA PHE A 256 2.75 8.44 1.44
C PHE A 256 2.08 7.81 0.21
N ILE A 257 2.71 6.83 -0.44
CA ILE A 257 2.16 6.20 -1.64
C ILE A 257 0.86 5.46 -1.32
N CYS A 258 0.79 4.71 -0.22
CA CYS A 258 -0.44 4.06 0.22
C CYS A 258 -1.55 5.09 0.52
N SER A 259 -1.23 6.25 1.11
CA SER A 259 -2.23 7.31 1.34
C SER A 259 -2.85 7.82 0.03
N ILE A 260 -2.05 7.98 -1.02
CA ILE A 260 -2.52 8.39 -2.35
C ILE A 260 -3.49 7.35 -2.91
N PHE A 261 -3.18 6.06 -2.79
CA PHE A 261 -4.03 4.98 -3.26
C PHE A 261 -5.36 4.92 -2.50
N ALA A 262 -5.30 5.06 -1.17
CA ALA A 262 -6.51 5.09 -0.35
C ALA A 262 -7.41 6.27 -0.71
N VAL A 263 -6.84 7.45 -0.96
CA VAL A 263 -7.58 8.64 -1.40
C VAL A 263 -8.19 8.42 -2.80
N ALA A 264 -7.39 7.96 -3.76
CA ALA A 264 -7.82 7.75 -5.14
C ALA A 264 -8.99 6.76 -5.23
N PHE A 265 -8.89 5.62 -4.52
CA PHE A 265 -9.92 4.58 -4.51
C PHE A 265 -11.14 4.92 -3.65
N SER A 266 -10.98 5.68 -2.59
CA SER A 266 -12.13 6.10 -1.76
C SER A 266 -12.92 7.26 -2.37
N GLY A 267 -12.36 7.97 -3.35
CA GLY A 267 -13.00 9.15 -3.91
C GLY A 267 -13.01 10.35 -2.96
N SER A 268 -12.11 10.42 -1.98
CA SER A 268 -12.11 11.50 -0.99
C SER A 268 -10.71 11.97 -0.58
N ALA A 269 -10.42 13.24 -0.86
CA ALA A 269 -9.22 13.92 -0.35
C ALA A 269 -9.31 14.34 1.13
N ALA A 270 -10.46 14.17 1.79
CA ALA A 270 -10.67 14.64 3.17
C ALA A 270 -9.69 14.02 4.17
N LYS A 271 -9.09 12.88 3.82
CA LYS A 271 -8.14 12.13 4.66
C LYS A 271 -6.70 12.18 4.13
N LEU A 272 -6.40 13.02 3.14
CA LEU A 272 -5.04 13.25 2.68
C LEU A 272 -4.29 14.10 3.71
N LYS A 273 -3.44 13.46 4.52
CA LYS A 273 -2.62 14.14 5.53
C LYS A 273 -1.27 14.52 4.95
N ASP A 274 -0.86 15.76 5.22
CA ASP A 274 0.48 16.24 4.89
C ASP A 274 1.47 15.62 5.90
N LEU A 275 2.13 14.54 5.48
CA LEU A 275 3.17 13.89 6.28
C LEU A 275 4.31 14.89 6.53
N GLN A 276 4.45 15.30 7.79
CA GLN A 276 5.58 16.11 8.23
C GLN A 276 6.79 15.20 8.46
N VAL A 277 7.83 15.42 7.67
CA VAL A 277 9.11 14.73 7.82
C VAL A 277 10.01 15.61 8.68
N ARG A 278 10.55 15.05 9.75
CA ARG A 278 11.40 15.76 10.70
C ARG A 278 12.80 15.16 10.63
N GLU A 279 13.58 15.52 9.61
CA GLU A 279 15.01 15.13 9.50
C GLU A 279 15.67 15.78 8.26
N THR A 280 17.00 15.96 8.32
CA THR A 280 17.85 16.45 7.22
C THR A 280 18.43 15.28 6.42
N CYS A 281 17.58 14.38 5.90
CA CYS A 281 18.02 13.27 5.04
C CYS A 281 18.23 13.75 3.59
N LEU A 282 19.04 13.04 2.80
CA LEU A 282 19.30 13.41 1.39
C LEU A 282 18.05 13.27 0.49
N TRP A 283 17.08 12.44 0.89
CA TRP A 283 15.83 12.24 0.16
C TRP A 283 14.72 13.23 0.54
N THR A 284 14.90 14.04 1.59
CA THR A 284 13.84 14.89 2.14
C THR A 284 13.34 15.93 1.13
N GLU A 285 14.23 16.59 0.40
CA GLU A 285 13.86 17.58 -0.62
C GLU A 285 13.04 16.94 -1.74
N ALA A 286 13.51 15.79 -2.26
CA ALA A 286 12.81 15.03 -3.29
C ALA A 286 11.41 14.57 -2.83
N PHE A 287 11.29 14.17 -1.56
CA PHE A 287 10.02 13.79 -0.97
C PHE A 287 9.07 14.97 -0.83
N VAL A 288 9.54 16.10 -0.31
CA VAL A 288 8.72 17.31 -0.12
C VAL A 288 8.21 17.82 -1.46
N ASP A 289 9.07 17.91 -2.47
CA ASP A 289 8.68 18.32 -3.82
C ASP A 289 7.62 17.38 -4.43
N LEU A 290 7.81 16.06 -4.31
CA LEU A 290 6.84 15.07 -4.77
C LEU A 290 5.51 15.17 -4.01
N ARG A 291 5.57 15.27 -2.68
CA ARG A 291 4.41 15.36 -1.79
C ARG A 291 3.58 16.59 -2.12
N ASP A 292 4.21 17.75 -2.20
CA ASP A 292 3.51 19.02 -2.40
C ASP A 292 2.88 19.07 -3.79
N PHE A 293 3.59 18.58 -4.81
CA PHE A 293 3.04 18.44 -6.16
C PHE A 293 1.80 17.53 -6.20
N ILE A 294 1.92 16.28 -5.74
CA ILE A 294 0.81 15.32 -5.81
C ILE A 294 -0.35 15.75 -4.93
N SER A 295 -0.09 16.23 -3.72
CA SER A 295 -1.14 16.61 -2.77
C SER A 295 -1.91 17.84 -3.26
N GLY A 296 -1.22 18.80 -3.88
CA GLY A 296 -1.85 19.94 -4.53
C GLY A 296 -2.78 19.52 -5.67
N GLU A 297 -2.34 18.61 -6.53
CA GLU A 297 -3.12 18.12 -7.67
C GLU A 297 -4.32 17.27 -7.22
N ILE A 298 -4.16 16.39 -6.23
CA ILE A 298 -5.27 15.63 -5.63
C ILE A 298 -6.32 16.59 -5.06
N ARG A 299 -5.91 17.58 -4.25
CA ARG A 299 -6.84 18.56 -3.68
C ARG A 299 -7.56 19.36 -4.77
N GLY A 300 -6.86 19.71 -5.85
CA GLY A 300 -7.45 20.36 -7.03
C GLY A 300 -8.53 19.49 -7.72
N ILE A 301 -8.25 18.21 -7.94
CA ILE A 301 -9.18 17.25 -8.57
C ILE A 301 -10.50 17.18 -7.80
N TYR A 302 -10.44 16.99 -6.48
CA TYR A 302 -11.64 16.83 -5.67
C TYR A 302 -12.39 18.14 -5.38
N SER A 303 -11.71 19.28 -5.41
CA SER A 303 -12.36 20.60 -5.34
C SER A 303 -13.22 20.88 -6.59
N GLY A 304 -12.88 20.27 -7.72
CA GLY A 304 -13.64 20.37 -8.98
C GLY A 304 -14.90 19.51 -9.04
N GLY A 305 -15.29 18.83 -7.96
CA GLY A 305 -16.50 17.99 -7.94
C GLY A 305 -16.44 16.74 -8.82
N LYS A 306 -15.24 16.31 -9.21
CA LYS A 306 -15.05 15.11 -10.02
C LYS A 306 -15.51 13.87 -9.26
N PHE A 307 -16.20 12.97 -9.98
CA PHE A 307 -16.71 11.71 -9.42
C PHE A 307 -15.59 10.76 -8.97
N THR A 308 -14.50 10.73 -9.72
CA THR A 308 -13.33 9.89 -9.44
C THR A 308 -12.05 10.66 -9.73
N ALA A 309 -10.98 10.29 -9.05
CA ALA A 309 -9.64 10.81 -9.35
C ALA A 309 -8.87 9.94 -10.35
N LEU A 310 -9.37 8.73 -10.65
CA LEU A 310 -8.76 7.82 -11.61
C LEU A 310 -9.08 8.26 -13.04
N LYS A 311 -8.05 8.64 -13.80
CA LYS A 311 -8.19 9.26 -15.13
C LYS A 311 -8.91 8.37 -16.14
N GLU A 312 -8.56 7.09 -16.18
CA GLU A 312 -9.16 6.13 -17.10
C GLU A 312 -10.64 5.92 -16.79
N LEU A 313 -11.02 5.95 -15.50
CA LEU A 313 -12.41 5.83 -15.09
C LEU A 313 -13.22 7.10 -15.40
N GLU A 314 -12.61 8.28 -15.24
CA GLU A 314 -13.21 9.56 -15.68
C GLU A 314 -13.44 9.57 -17.20
N ALA A 315 -12.46 9.12 -17.99
CA ALA A 315 -12.58 9.03 -19.44
C ALA A 315 -13.69 8.07 -19.88
N LEU A 316 -13.87 6.94 -19.18
CA LEU A 316 -14.97 6.02 -19.40
C LEU A 316 -16.33 6.66 -19.08
N ASP A 317 -16.46 7.35 -17.95
CA ASP A 317 -17.71 8.02 -17.58
C ASP A 317 -18.10 9.09 -18.61
N VAL A 318 -17.13 9.85 -19.13
CA VAL A 318 -17.36 10.81 -20.22
C VAL A 318 -17.85 10.11 -21.50
N SER A 319 -17.23 9.02 -21.92
CA SER A 319 -17.67 8.27 -23.11
C SER A 319 -19.04 7.66 -22.93
N VAL A 320 -19.32 7.08 -21.76
CA VAL A 320 -20.63 6.53 -21.41
C VAL A 320 -21.70 7.64 -21.46
N LYS A 321 -21.44 8.82 -20.88
CA LYS A 321 -22.36 9.98 -20.93
C LYS A 321 -22.67 10.45 -22.34
N LYS A 322 -21.73 10.33 -23.29
CA LYS A 322 -21.96 10.66 -24.71
C LYS A 322 -22.84 9.63 -25.42
N ILE A 323 -22.79 8.36 -25.02
CA ILE A 323 -23.59 7.28 -25.60
C ILE A 323 -25.04 7.34 -25.13
N TYR A 324 -25.30 7.75 -23.88
CA TYR A 324 -26.65 7.77 -23.29
C TYR A 324 -27.73 8.46 -24.15
N PRO A 325 -27.53 9.69 -24.65
CA PRO A 325 -28.53 10.38 -25.47
C PRO A 325 -28.83 9.64 -26.79
N VAL A 326 -27.79 9.09 -27.43
CA VAL A 326 -27.88 8.41 -28.73
C VAL A 326 -28.73 7.14 -28.63
N ILE A 327 -28.73 6.47 -27.48
CA ILE A 327 -29.52 5.26 -27.22
C ILE A 327 -30.89 5.55 -26.56
N GLN A 328 -31.21 6.81 -26.26
CA GLN A 328 -32.42 7.23 -25.54
C GLN A 328 -33.54 7.68 -26.49
N ASP A 329 -33.22 8.26 -27.64
CA ASP A 329 -34.21 8.68 -28.62
C ASP A 329 -34.49 7.56 -29.63
N GLY A 330 -35.77 7.21 -29.77
CA GLY A 330 -36.25 6.26 -30.75
C GLY A 330 -36.06 6.81 -32.16
N ILE A 331 -34.89 6.56 -32.73
CA ILE A 331 -34.52 6.62 -34.15
C ILE A 331 -35.31 7.71 -34.94
N ASP A 332 -34.99 8.99 -34.70
CA ASP A 332 -34.69 9.85 -35.86
C ASP A 332 -33.43 9.29 -36.53
N PRO A 333 -33.11 9.55 -37.81
CA PRO A 333 -31.98 8.90 -38.48
C PRO A 333 -30.68 9.20 -37.73
N ILE A 334 -30.37 8.32 -36.78
CA ILE A 334 -29.14 8.27 -36.02
C ILE A 334 -28.09 8.17 -37.09
N ASP A 335 -27.16 9.10 -37.07
CA ASP A 335 -25.98 8.99 -37.89
C ASP A 335 -25.26 7.73 -37.40
N ALA A 336 -25.51 6.59 -38.04
CA ALA A 336 -24.99 5.29 -37.62
C ALA A 336 -23.46 5.36 -37.48
N ALA A 337 -22.83 6.24 -38.29
CA ALA A 337 -21.43 6.61 -38.19
C ALA A 337 -21.04 7.25 -36.85
N GLN A 338 -21.90 8.09 -36.26
CA GLN A 338 -21.67 8.69 -34.93
C GLN A 338 -21.74 7.63 -33.82
N LEU A 339 -22.70 6.71 -33.87
CA LEU A 339 -22.82 5.63 -32.88
C LEU A 339 -21.62 4.68 -32.98
N GLU A 340 -21.21 4.32 -34.20
CA GLU A 340 -20.02 3.51 -34.46
C GLU A 340 -18.75 4.17 -33.90
N LEU A 341 -18.57 5.48 -34.14
CA LEU A 341 -17.44 6.25 -33.60
C LEU A 341 -17.41 6.26 -32.07
N LEU A 342 -18.56 6.49 -31.43
CA LEU A 342 -18.67 6.50 -29.96
C LEU A 342 -18.43 5.12 -29.35
N THR A 343 -18.93 4.06 -30.01
CA THR A 343 -18.77 2.67 -29.59
C THR A 343 -17.31 2.26 -29.70
N SER A 344 -16.65 2.59 -30.82
CA SER A 344 -15.22 2.34 -31.03
C SER A 344 -14.35 3.05 -29.98
N ASP A 345 -14.64 4.33 -29.69
CA ASP A 345 -13.96 5.08 -28.63
C ASP A 345 -14.15 4.45 -27.24
N LEU A 346 -15.38 4.05 -26.90
CA LEU A 346 -15.67 3.37 -25.63
C LEU A 346 -14.96 2.01 -25.55
N THR A 347 -14.95 1.22 -26.62
CA THR A 347 -14.24 -0.08 -26.69
C THR A 347 -12.76 0.10 -26.38
N LYS A 348 -12.08 1.02 -27.09
CA LYS A 348 -10.65 1.29 -26.87
C LYS A 348 -10.35 1.72 -25.43
N LYS A 349 -11.17 2.59 -24.85
CA LYS A 349 -11.01 3.02 -23.45
C LYS A 349 -11.26 1.88 -22.45
N THR A 350 -12.25 1.04 -22.74
CA THR A 350 -12.63 -0.11 -21.91
C THR A 350 -11.54 -1.18 -21.90
N GLU A 351 -10.90 -1.43 -23.04
CA GLU A 351 -9.73 -2.31 -23.16
C GLU A 351 -8.52 -1.76 -22.41
N ASN A 352 -8.16 -0.49 -22.65
CA ASN A 352 -7.05 0.16 -21.96
C ASN A 352 -7.22 0.17 -20.43
N PHE A 353 -8.45 0.41 -19.95
CA PHE A 353 -8.78 0.35 -18.54
C PHE A 353 -8.57 -1.06 -17.96
N SER A 354 -9.04 -2.09 -18.66
CA SER A 354 -8.90 -3.49 -18.24
C SER A 354 -7.43 -3.92 -18.17
N VAL A 355 -6.66 -3.61 -19.22
CA VAL A 355 -5.21 -3.89 -19.27
C VAL A 355 -4.47 -3.14 -18.17
N GLY A 356 -4.81 -1.87 -17.94
CA GLY A 356 -4.21 -1.07 -16.87
C GLY A 356 -4.48 -1.66 -15.48
N LEU A 357 -5.72 -2.13 -15.22
CA LEU A 357 -6.08 -2.77 -13.95
C LEU A 357 -5.35 -4.09 -13.75
N ASP A 358 -5.22 -4.92 -14.78
CA ASP A 358 -4.46 -6.19 -14.70
C ASP A 358 -2.98 -5.95 -14.38
N LEU A 359 -2.36 -4.96 -15.03
CA LEU A 359 -0.98 -4.56 -14.74
C LEU A 359 -0.82 -4.03 -13.30
N LEU A 360 -1.77 -3.23 -12.83
CA LEU A 360 -1.76 -2.71 -11.46
C LEU A 360 -1.96 -3.83 -10.43
N ALA A 361 -2.85 -4.80 -10.72
CA ALA A 361 -3.07 -5.97 -9.87
C ALA A 361 -1.79 -6.80 -9.73
N LYS A 362 -1.09 -7.06 -10.85
CA LYS A 362 0.19 -7.79 -10.86
C LYS A 362 1.27 -7.10 -10.04
N GLU A 363 1.43 -5.79 -10.17
CA GLU A 363 2.41 -5.06 -9.35
C GLU A 363 1.99 -5.03 -7.86
N THR A 364 0.69 -4.96 -7.56
CA THR A 364 0.19 -5.00 -6.17
C THR A 364 0.45 -6.37 -5.53
N ASP A 365 0.23 -7.47 -6.27
CA ASP A 365 0.57 -8.82 -5.83
C ASP A 365 2.07 -8.98 -5.61
N LYS A 366 2.90 -8.47 -6.53
CA LYS A 366 4.36 -8.45 -6.36
C LYS A 366 4.78 -7.73 -5.07
N PHE A 367 4.18 -6.57 -4.78
CA PHE A 367 4.46 -5.85 -3.53
C PHE A 367 4.01 -6.66 -2.30
N PHE A 368 2.84 -7.28 -2.34
CA PHE A 368 2.37 -8.20 -1.30
C PHE A 368 3.38 -9.34 -1.05
N GLN A 369 3.90 -9.97 -2.11
CA GLN A 369 4.90 -11.03 -1.99
C GLN A 369 6.22 -10.54 -1.39
N ILE A 370 6.68 -9.32 -1.73
CA ILE A 370 7.89 -8.75 -1.12
C ILE A 370 7.71 -8.56 0.40
N LEU A 371 6.57 -8.02 0.83
CA LEU A 371 6.26 -7.83 2.24
C LEU A 371 6.17 -9.17 2.99
N LEU A 372 5.46 -10.15 2.41
CA LEU A 372 5.27 -11.47 3.00
C LEU A 372 6.61 -12.22 3.14
N THR A 373 7.39 -12.29 2.06
CA THR A 373 8.70 -12.96 2.07
C THR A 373 9.70 -12.27 3.01
N GLY A 374 9.69 -10.93 3.09
CA GLY A 374 10.50 -10.18 4.03
C GLY A 374 10.14 -10.50 5.49
N ARG A 375 8.84 -10.60 5.78
CA ARG A 375 8.33 -11.00 7.10
C ARG A 375 8.73 -12.43 7.45
N ASP A 376 8.51 -13.38 6.55
CA ASP A 376 8.81 -14.79 6.78
C ASP A 376 10.31 -15.02 6.97
N ALA A 377 11.15 -14.34 6.17
CA ALA A 377 12.60 -14.36 6.35
C ALA A 377 13.02 -13.87 7.74
N LEU A 378 12.43 -12.78 8.24
CA LEU A 378 12.71 -12.28 9.58
C LEU A 378 12.31 -13.31 10.65
N LEU A 379 11.12 -13.88 10.56
CA LEU A 379 10.61 -14.89 11.51
C LEU A 379 11.46 -16.16 11.51
N CYS A 380 11.89 -16.63 10.34
CA CYS A 380 12.79 -17.79 10.23
C CYS A 380 14.14 -17.52 10.91
N ASN A 381 14.73 -16.34 10.71
CA ASN A 381 16.00 -15.98 11.35
C ASN A 381 15.90 -15.92 12.88
N LEU A 382 14.77 -15.44 13.42
CA LEU A 382 14.53 -15.41 14.87
C LEU A 382 14.43 -16.82 15.48
N ARG A 383 13.80 -17.76 14.77
CA ARG A 383 13.70 -19.16 15.20
C ARG A 383 15.07 -19.84 15.25
N VAL A 384 15.91 -19.62 14.24
CA VAL A 384 17.28 -20.16 14.19
C VAL A 384 18.14 -19.58 15.32
N GLY A 385 18.03 -18.27 15.59
CA GLY A 385 18.73 -17.62 16.71
C GLY A 385 18.37 -18.20 18.08
N SER A 386 17.10 -18.59 18.29
CA SER A 386 16.64 -19.18 19.55
C SER A 386 17.18 -20.61 19.82
N ALA A 387 17.52 -21.35 18.76
CA ALA A 387 18.01 -22.73 18.86
C ALA A 387 19.49 -22.85 19.27
N VAL A 388 20.24 -21.75 19.28
CA VAL A 388 21.69 -21.73 19.57
C VAL A 388 22.01 -21.51 21.06
N VAL A 389 21.01 -21.32 21.93
CA VAL A 389 21.22 -21.31 23.38
C VAL A 389 21.48 -22.74 23.86
N LYS A 390 22.75 -23.15 23.92
CA LYS A 390 23.18 -24.43 24.50
C LYS A 390 22.75 -24.54 25.97
N PRO A 391 22.37 -25.75 26.46
CA PRO A 391 22.00 -25.95 27.84
C PRO A 391 23.19 -25.68 28.77
N ALA A 392 22.95 -24.90 29.83
CA ALA A 392 23.92 -24.65 30.87
C ALA A 392 24.39 -25.97 31.49
N HIS A 393 25.71 -26.20 31.49
CA HIS A 393 26.32 -27.28 32.26
C HIS A 393 26.06 -27.03 33.75
N PRO A 394 25.49 -27.99 34.51
CA PRO A 394 25.42 -27.88 35.95
C PRO A 394 26.83 -28.08 36.54
N ASN A 395 27.34 -27.01 37.13
CA ASN A 395 28.64 -26.96 37.78
C ASN A 395 28.51 -27.60 39.18
N ASN A 396 28.77 -28.91 39.29
CA ASN A 396 28.81 -29.61 40.59
C ASN A 396 30.21 -29.54 41.20
N ASN A 397 30.50 -28.42 41.87
CA ASN A 397 31.56 -28.36 42.87
C ASN A 397 30.94 -28.62 44.25
N VAL A 398 31.05 -29.86 44.74
CA VAL A 398 30.88 -30.14 46.17
C VAL A 398 32.26 -30.41 46.75
N HIS A 399 32.76 -29.44 47.50
CA HIS A 399 33.88 -29.61 48.43
C HIS A 399 33.39 -29.24 49.82
N LYS A 400 33.42 -30.23 50.73
CA LYS A 400 33.41 -30.18 52.22
C LYS A 400 32.77 -31.48 52.73
N GLN A 401 33.24 -32.18 53.77
CA GLN A 401 34.39 -32.05 54.66
C GLN A 401 34.40 -33.35 55.50
N MET A 402 35.57 -33.84 55.90
CA MET A 402 35.74 -34.95 56.86
C MET A 402 35.17 -34.60 58.24
N VAL A 403 34.46 -35.52 58.90
CA VAL A 403 34.35 -35.83 60.35
C VAL A 403 33.60 -37.19 60.42
N LYS A 404 33.96 -38.28 61.11
CA LYS A 404 34.90 -38.63 62.19
C LYS A 404 35.31 -40.09 62.00
#